data_AF-A0A924F788-F1
#
_entry.id   AF-A0A924F788-F1
#
_cell.length_a   1.000
_cell.length_b   1.000
_cell.length_c   1.000
_cell.angle_alpha   90.00
_cell.angle_beta   90.00
_cell.angle_gamma   90.00
#
_symmetry.space_group_name_H-M   'P 1'
#
loop_
_entity.id
_entity.type
_entity.pdbx_description
1 polymer ?
#
loop_
_entity_poly.entity_id
_entity_poly.type
_entity_poly.pdbx_seq_one_letter_code
_entity_poly.pdbx_strand_id
1 'polypeptide(L)'
;LAMTGTAKKMQPSGKQLNQFELNFLDSCRKIGFSDETIIRSQSYANQIVKQIMPYAKKDRYNRISNYPRYTPLNTEGSWYPTPPAFFSPVEPYFNTVRPFFIDSAKAFRSVPPVPYSKEKNSPFFKLLTGVYTDGGSGLTAETKEIAAFWDCNPFALKNEGHLLIGLKKISPGAHWIGITGIACQKAKVDFSKTLQIYTVVATGLTDSFISCWDEKYRSNRIRPETAVRNLIDPNWKPMLQTPPFPEYMSGHSHISSTTATILTYFFGDNFSYKDDVENKYGLKSRKFKSFNKAAEEAAISRYYGGIHFKDGIENGVKVGVKIGEYIVNELQANKIKPLK
;
A
#
# COMPACT_ATOMS: atom_id res chain seq x y z
N LEU A 1 23.36 5.04 7.65
CA LEU A 1 24.18 3.81 7.65
C LEU A 1 23.41 2.56 8.10
N ALA A 2 22.90 2.45 9.34
CA ALA A 2 22.22 1.24 9.80
C ALA A 2 20.96 0.87 8.96
N MET A 3 20.17 1.88 8.57
CA MET A 3 19.04 1.69 7.65
C MET A 3 19.49 1.09 6.31
N THR A 4 20.50 1.70 5.68
CA THR A 4 21.09 1.24 4.43
C THR A 4 21.64 -0.19 4.55
N GLY A 5 22.40 -0.47 5.62
CA GLY A 5 22.95 -1.80 5.89
C GLY A 5 21.88 -2.87 6.11
N THR A 6 20.76 -2.52 6.74
CA THR A 6 19.61 -3.42 6.90
C THR A 6 18.92 -3.66 5.56
N ALA A 7 18.62 -2.60 4.81
CA ALA A 7 17.97 -2.69 3.50
C ALA A 7 18.80 -3.51 2.50
N LYS A 8 20.13 -3.36 2.49
CA LYS A 8 21.06 -4.16 1.68
C LYS A 8 20.89 -5.66 1.88
N LYS A 9 20.61 -6.09 3.11
CA LYS A 9 20.45 -7.51 3.46
C LYS A 9 19.05 -8.05 3.20
N MET A 10 18.03 -7.19 3.25
CA MET A 10 16.63 -7.58 3.12
C MET A 10 16.10 -7.51 1.68
N GLN A 11 16.66 -6.62 0.85
CA GLN A 11 16.17 -6.41 -0.51
C GLN A 11 16.91 -7.26 -1.54
N PRO A 12 16.22 -7.86 -2.53
CA PRO A 12 16.87 -8.60 -3.63
C PRO A 12 17.88 -7.74 -4.41
N SER A 13 17.57 -6.45 -4.59
CA SER A 13 18.42 -5.46 -5.25
C SER A 13 19.38 -4.74 -4.31
N GLY A 14 19.59 -5.26 -3.09
CA GLY A 14 20.37 -4.59 -2.04
C GLY A 14 21.78 -4.18 -2.47
N LYS A 15 22.41 -4.89 -3.41
CA LYS A 15 23.71 -4.52 -3.99
C LYS A 15 23.73 -3.09 -4.58
N GLN A 16 22.61 -2.61 -5.12
CA GLN A 16 22.51 -1.25 -5.68
C GLN A 16 22.69 -0.16 -4.61
N LEU A 17 22.39 -0.46 -3.34
CA LEU A 17 22.60 0.46 -2.23
C LEU A 17 24.07 0.61 -1.84
N ASN A 18 24.98 -0.20 -2.40
CA ASN A 18 26.42 -0.02 -2.17
C ASN A 18 26.91 1.31 -2.71
N GLN A 19 26.53 1.65 -3.94
CA GLN A 19 26.93 2.92 -4.54
C GLN A 19 26.36 4.11 -3.76
N PHE A 20 25.10 4.00 -3.32
CA PHE A 20 24.49 5.03 -2.48
C PHE A 20 25.27 5.24 -1.17
N GLU A 21 25.65 4.16 -0.48
CA GLU A 21 26.43 4.26 0.76
C GLU A 21 27.80 4.90 0.52
N LEU A 22 28.50 4.51 -0.56
CA LEU A 22 29.79 5.12 -0.91
C LEU A 22 29.64 6.62 -1.15
N ASN A 23 28.67 7.02 -1.98
CA ASN A 23 28.41 8.43 -2.26
C ASN A 23 28.06 9.22 -0.99
N PHE A 24 27.30 8.61 -0.07
CA PHE A 24 26.96 9.22 1.22
C PHE A 24 28.20 9.42 2.08
N LEU A 25 29.05 8.41 2.21
CA LEU A 25 30.29 8.50 2.99
C LEU A 25 31.27 9.53 2.41
N ASP A 26 31.39 9.60 1.08
CA ASP A 26 32.19 10.61 0.40
C ASP A 26 31.64 12.02 0.64
N SER A 27 30.32 12.17 0.70
CA SER A 27 29.72 13.45 1.08
C SER A 27 30.07 13.84 2.52
N CYS A 28 30.10 12.88 3.46
CA CYS A 28 30.54 13.13 4.84
C CYS A 28 32.00 13.59 4.90
N ARG A 29 32.89 12.97 4.12
CA ARG A 29 34.30 13.42 4.01
C ARG A 29 34.39 14.85 3.49
N LYS A 30 33.63 15.15 2.42
CA LYS A 30 33.62 16.48 1.79
C LYS A 30 33.18 17.59 2.74
N ILE A 31 32.29 17.30 3.69
CA ILE A 31 31.83 18.27 4.70
C ILE A 31 32.67 18.26 5.99
N GLY A 32 33.78 17.53 6.02
CA GLY A 32 34.80 17.62 7.07
C GLY A 32 34.79 16.52 8.13
N PHE A 33 34.00 15.45 7.99
CA PHE A 33 34.08 14.31 8.91
C PHE A 33 35.38 13.51 8.70
N SER A 34 36.09 13.21 9.79
CA SER A 34 37.31 12.39 9.74
C SER A 34 37.00 10.94 9.38
N ASP A 35 37.97 10.26 8.75
CA ASP A 35 37.85 8.82 8.46
C ASP A 35 37.64 8.00 9.73
N GLU A 36 38.26 8.39 10.85
CA GLU A 36 38.04 7.75 12.14
C GLU A 36 36.56 7.82 12.57
N THR A 37 35.94 9.00 12.45
CA THR A 37 34.52 9.19 12.78
C THR A 37 33.62 8.35 11.88
N ILE A 38 33.94 8.31 10.58
CA ILE A 38 33.21 7.50 9.59
C ILE A 38 33.30 6.01 9.94
N ILE A 39 34.51 5.50 10.17
CA ILE A 39 34.75 4.08 10.50
C ILE A 39 34.03 3.69 11.79
N ARG A 40 34.11 4.53 12.83
CA ARG A 40 33.38 4.31 14.10
C ARG A 40 31.86 4.30 13.88
N SER A 41 31.34 5.22 13.07
CA SER A 41 29.91 5.29 12.74
C SER A 41 29.42 4.07 11.95
N GLN A 42 30.24 3.58 11.00
CA GLN A 42 29.96 2.34 10.27
C GLN A 42 29.99 1.12 11.19
N SER A 43 30.97 1.04 12.09
CA SER A 43 31.07 -0.04 13.08
C SER A 43 29.83 -0.08 13.97
N TYR A 44 29.40 1.06 14.50
CA TYR A 44 28.17 1.17 15.29
C TYR A 44 26.93 0.77 14.48
N ALA A 45 26.80 1.27 13.25
CA ALA A 45 25.70 0.90 12.36
C ALA A 45 25.65 -0.61 12.09
N ASN A 46 26.80 -1.26 11.91
CA ASN A 46 26.89 -2.70 11.72
C ASN A 46 26.45 -3.48 12.96
N GLN A 47 26.69 -2.97 14.17
CA GLN A 47 26.16 -3.57 15.41
C GLN A 47 24.63 -3.50 15.45
N ILE A 48 24.04 -2.37 15.08
CA ILE A 48 22.57 -2.23 14.98
C ILE A 48 22.00 -3.22 13.94
N VAL A 49 22.62 -3.32 12.76
CA VAL A 49 22.20 -4.31 11.74
C VAL A 49 22.26 -5.74 12.30
N LYS A 50 23.30 -6.09 13.07
CA LYS A 50 23.42 -7.41 13.71
C LYS A 50 22.31 -7.68 14.73
N GLN A 51 21.74 -6.65 15.35
CA GLN A 51 20.61 -6.80 16.28
C GLN A 51 19.25 -6.88 15.56
N ILE A 52 19.06 -6.07 14.51
CA ILE A 52 17.80 -6.01 13.76
C ILE A 52 17.56 -7.26 12.90
N MET A 53 18.60 -7.80 12.26
CA MET A 53 18.43 -8.94 11.35
C MET A 53 17.85 -10.20 12.03
N PRO A 54 18.29 -10.61 13.23
CA PRO A 54 17.64 -11.70 13.97
C PRO A 54 16.18 -11.43 14.32
N TYR A 55 15.83 -10.19 14.69
CA TYR A 55 14.45 -9.81 14.96
C TYR A 55 13.57 -9.93 13.71
N ALA A 56 14.05 -9.41 12.57
CA ALA A 56 13.36 -9.50 11.28
C ALA A 56 13.21 -10.95 10.83
N LYS A 57 14.25 -11.79 10.91
CA LYS A 57 14.19 -13.21 10.51
C LYS A 57 13.16 -14.04 11.29
N LYS A 58 12.74 -13.57 12.47
CA LYS A 58 11.73 -14.23 13.33
C LYS A 58 10.29 -13.78 13.04
N ASP A 59 10.06 -12.91 12.07
CA ASP A 59 8.74 -12.38 11.72
C ASP A 59 7.83 -13.37 10.94
N ARG A 60 8.36 -14.55 10.59
CA ARG A 60 7.69 -15.63 9.83
C ARG A 60 7.51 -15.34 8.33
N TYR A 61 7.95 -14.22 7.79
CA TYR A 61 7.89 -13.93 6.36
C TYR A 61 8.64 -14.99 5.53
N ASN A 62 9.83 -15.38 5.98
CA ASN A 62 10.63 -16.44 5.33
C ASN A 62 10.03 -17.86 5.43
N ARG A 63 8.87 -18.02 6.10
CA ARG A 63 8.13 -19.28 6.18
C ARG A 63 6.93 -19.31 5.24
N ILE A 64 6.58 -18.19 4.59
CA ILE A 64 5.43 -18.12 3.67
C ILE A 64 5.58 -19.15 2.54
N SER A 65 6.80 -19.34 2.02
CA SER A 65 7.12 -20.32 0.98
C SER A 65 6.89 -21.78 1.39
N ASN A 66 6.70 -22.06 2.69
CA ASN A 66 6.48 -23.42 3.19
C ASN A 66 4.99 -23.81 3.18
N TYR A 67 4.08 -22.86 2.97
CA TYR A 67 2.65 -23.16 2.85
C TYR A 67 2.31 -23.74 1.47
N PRO A 68 1.24 -24.54 1.36
CA PRO A 68 0.77 -25.05 0.07
C PRO A 68 0.47 -23.91 -0.90
N ARG A 69 0.62 -24.15 -2.21
CA ARG A 69 0.17 -23.16 -3.21
C ARG A 69 -1.31 -22.88 -3.02
N TYR A 70 -1.68 -21.61 -2.97
CA TYR A 70 -3.07 -21.21 -2.82
C TYR A 70 -3.86 -21.58 -4.08
N THR A 71 -4.98 -22.25 -3.90
CA THR A 71 -5.92 -22.60 -4.96
C THR A 71 -7.16 -21.72 -4.83
N PRO A 72 -7.50 -20.93 -5.86
CA PRO A 72 -8.75 -20.17 -5.89
C PRO A 72 -9.97 -21.06 -5.64
N LEU A 73 -10.95 -20.54 -4.90
CA LEU A 73 -12.17 -21.27 -4.59
C LEU A 73 -13.03 -21.43 -5.85
N ASN A 74 -13.56 -22.63 -6.09
CA ASN A 74 -14.37 -22.94 -7.27
C ASN A 74 -15.86 -22.64 -7.04
N THR A 75 -16.19 -21.37 -6.77
CA THR A 75 -17.57 -20.90 -6.55
C THR A 75 -17.82 -19.59 -7.31
N GLU A 76 -19.05 -19.35 -7.79
CA GLU A 76 -19.38 -18.18 -8.65
C GLU A 76 -19.00 -16.81 -8.05
N GLY A 77 -19.06 -16.66 -6.71
CA GLY A 77 -18.75 -15.40 -6.02
C GLY A 77 -17.27 -15.24 -5.63
N SER A 78 -16.42 -16.21 -5.95
CA SER A 78 -15.02 -16.22 -5.52
C SER A 78 -14.08 -15.67 -6.57
N TRP A 79 -12.94 -15.16 -6.10
CA TRP A 79 -11.89 -14.60 -6.92
C TRP A 79 -11.22 -15.68 -7.77
N TYR A 80 -10.91 -15.29 -9.00
CA TYR A 80 -10.09 -16.06 -9.92
C TYR A 80 -9.08 -15.11 -10.59
N PRO A 81 -7.88 -15.58 -10.98
CA PRO A 81 -6.93 -14.77 -11.74
C PRO A 81 -7.59 -14.10 -12.95
N THR A 82 -7.23 -12.85 -13.20
CA THR A 82 -7.84 -12.01 -14.23
C THR A 82 -6.90 -11.79 -15.42
N PRO A 83 -7.44 -11.52 -16.62
CA PRO A 83 -6.62 -11.16 -17.78
C PRO A 83 -5.86 -9.85 -17.55
N PRO A 84 -4.80 -9.58 -18.34
CA PRO A 84 -4.31 -10.42 -19.45
C PRO A 84 -3.40 -11.57 -19.01
N ALA A 85 -2.79 -11.49 -17.82
CA ALA A 85 -1.71 -12.41 -17.43
C ALA A 85 -2.13 -13.58 -16.55
N PHE A 86 -3.30 -13.53 -15.91
CA PHE A 86 -3.75 -14.58 -14.99
C PHE A 86 -2.69 -14.93 -13.94
N PHE A 87 -2.03 -13.89 -13.39
CA PHE A 87 -0.94 -14.06 -12.42
C PHE A 87 -1.38 -14.89 -11.21
N SER A 88 -0.41 -15.62 -10.64
CA SER A 88 -0.61 -16.29 -9.36
C SER A 88 -1.01 -15.31 -8.26
N PRO A 89 -1.85 -15.73 -7.30
CA PRO A 89 -2.29 -14.89 -6.19
C PRO A 89 -1.10 -14.32 -5.41
N VAL A 90 -1.11 -13.01 -5.19
CA VAL A 90 -0.02 -12.32 -4.49
C VAL A 90 -0.18 -12.46 -2.97
N GLU A 91 0.80 -13.13 -2.36
CA GLU A 91 0.98 -13.27 -0.90
C GLU A 91 -0.24 -13.82 -0.13
N PRO A 92 -0.80 -15.00 -0.50
CA PRO A 92 -1.99 -15.59 0.16
C PRO A 92 -1.86 -15.81 1.68
N TYR A 93 -0.62 -15.92 2.18
CA TYR A 93 -0.33 -16.18 3.59
C TYR A 93 0.32 -14.97 4.28
N PHE A 94 0.17 -13.75 3.73
CA PHE A 94 0.74 -12.56 4.35
C PHE A 94 0.19 -12.31 5.77
N ASN A 95 -1.02 -12.79 6.07
CA ASN A 95 -1.61 -12.74 7.40
C ASN A 95 -0.87 -13.58 8.45
N THR A 96 0.11 -14.39 8.05
CA THR A 96 0.96 -15.18 8.95
C THR A 96 2.20 -14.41 9.42
N VAL A 97 2.54 -13.29 8.79
CA VAL A 97 3.66 -12.43 9.20
C VAL A 97 3.36 -11.85 10.60
N ARG A 98 4.40 -11.64 11.41
CA ARG A 98 4.28 -11.00 12.72
C ARG A 98 3.98 -9.50 12.53
N PRO A 99 2.86 -8.98 13.05
CA PRO A 99 2.59 -7.54 13.08
C PRO A 99 3.52 -6.79 14.07
N PHE A 100 3.51 -5.47 14.01
CA PHE A 100 4.29 -4.57 14.88
C PHE A 100 3.47 -4.00 16.04
N PHE A 101 2.25 -3.51 15.77
CA PHE A 101 1.37 -2.88 16.75
C PHE A 101 0.16 -3.76 17.06
N ILE A 102 -0.52 -4.30 16.03
CA ILE A 102 -1.75 -5.07 16.23
C ILE A 102 -1.44 -6.46 16.80
N ASP A 103 -2.29 -6.99 17.69
CA ASP A 103 -2.03 -8.29 18.32
C ASP A 103 -2.03 -9.47 17.33
N SER A 104 -2.84 -9.36 16.29
CA SER A 104 -2.91 -10.36 15.22
C SER A 104 -3.53 -9.75 13.96
N ALA A 105 -3.34 -10.44 12.82
CA ALA A 105 -3.99 -10.06 11.55
C ALA A 105 -5.52 -9.96 11.65
N LYS A 106 -6.12 -10.63 12.66
CA LYS A 106 -7.57 -10.69 12.91
C LYS A 106 -8.07 -9.63 13.90
N ALA A 107 -7.19 -8.77 14.43
CA ALA A 107 -7.57 -7.79 15.46
C ALA A 107 -8.64 -6.80 14.96
N PHE A 108 -8.59 -6.42 13.69
CA PHE A 108 -9.50 -5.45 13.08
C PHE A 108 -10.26 -6.07 11.91
N ARG A 109 -11.21 -6.97 12.21
CA ARG A 109 -12.06 -7.57 11.17
C ARG A 109 -13.03 -6.55 10.59
N SER A 110 -13.15 -6.59 9.27
CA SER A 110 -14.23 -5.92 8.57
C SER A 110 -15.56 -6.63 8.81
N VAL A 111 -16.66 -5.92 8.55
CA VAL A 111 -17.94 -6.59 8.26
C VAL A 111 -17.79 -7.47 7.02
N PRO A 112 -18.56 -8.57 6.87
CA PRO A 112 -18.53 -9.35 5.65
C PRO A 112 -18.90 -8.50 4.42
N PRO A 113 -18.34 -8.80 3.23
CA PRO A 113 -18.78 -8.17 2.00
C PRO A 113 -20.25 -8.42 1.72
N VAL A 114 -20.88 -7.54 0.94
CA VAL A 114 -22.22 -7.82 0.39
C VAL A 114 -22.18 -9.17 -0.36
N PRO A 115 -23.04 -10.15 -0.01
CA PRO A 115 -23.02 -11.48 -0.61
C PRO A 115 -23.22 -11.43 -2.12
N TYR A 116 -22.48 -12.25 -2.85
CA TYR A 116 -22.65 -12.41 -4.30
C TYR A 116 -24.09 -12.83 -4.63
N SER A 117 -24.69 -12.19 -5.64
CA SER A 117 -26.02 -12.54 -6.12
C SER A 117 -26.18 -12.15 -7.59
N LYS A 118 -26.90 -12.99 -8.34
CA LYS A 118 -27.26 -12.75 -9.75
C LYS A 118 -28.57 -11.98 -9.89
N GLU A 119 -29.31 -11.83 -8.79
CA GLU A 119 -30.61 -11.15 -8.79
C GLU A 119 -30.44 -9.64 -9.02
N LYS A 120 -31.12 -9.10 -10.04
CA LYS A 120 -30.96 -7.70 -10.48
C LYS A 120 -31.31 -6.67 -9.39
N ASN A 121 -32.19 -7.02 -8.46
CA ASN A 121 -32.59 -6.16 -7.35
C ASN A 121 -31.71 -6.32 -6.10
N SER A 122 -30.78 -7.28 -6.09
CA SER A 122 -29.91 -7.55 -4.94
C SER A 122 -28.95 -6.40 -4.64
N PRO A 123 -28.49 -6.26 -3.39
CA PRO A 123 -27.47 -5.27 -3.05
C PRO A 123 -26.17 -5.45 -3.85
N PHE A 124 -25.77 -6.70 -4.15
CA PHE A 124 -24.57 -6.97 -4.95
C PHE A 124 -24.72 -6.48 -6.39
N PHE A 125 -25.86 -6.77 -7.02
CA PHE A 125 -26.08 -6.35 -8.41
C PHE A 125 -26.12 -4.82 -8.52
N LYS A 126 -26.65 -4.11 -7.52
CA LYS A 126 -26.57 -2.64 -7.45
C LYS A 126 -25.12 -2.13 -7.39
N LEU A 127 -24.26 -2.75 -6.57
CA LEU A 127 -22.83 -2.42 -6.54
C LEU A 127 -22.15 -2.69 -7.88
N LEU A 128 -22.50 -3.81 -8.53
CA LEU A 128 -21.97 -4.21 -9.83
C LEU A 128 -22.37 -3.23 -10.94
N THR A 129 -23.64 -2.86 -11.01
CA THR A 129 -24.15 -1.87 -11.96
C THR A 129 -23.46 -0.52 -11.77
N GLY A 130 -23.25 -0.09 -10.51
CA GLY A 130 -22.52 1.14 -10.23
C GLY A 130 -21.09 1.13 -10.80
N VAL A 131 -20.35 0.03 -10.63
CA VAL A 131 -19.00 -0.09 -11.22
C VAL A 131 -19.06 -0.09 -12.75
N TYR A 132 -20.05 -0.77 -13.35
CA TYR A 132 -20.22 -0.82 -14.80
C TYR A 132 -20.52 0.56 -15.40
N THR A 133 -21.40 1.34 -14.76
CA THR A 133 -21.77 2.68 -15.23
C THR A 133 -20.69 3.71 -14.89
N ASP A 134 -20.43 3.93 -13.61
CA ASP A 134 -19.63 5.06 -13.14
C ASP A 134 -18.12 4.79 -13.31
N GLY A 135 -17.70 3.54 -13.09
CA GLY A 135 -16.33 3.07 -13.30
C GLY A 135 -16.03 2.62 -14.73
N GLY A 136 -17.03 2.71 -15.63
CA GLY A 136 -16.94 2.37 -17.05
C GLY A 136 -17.25 3.57 -17.93
N SER A 137 -18.46 3.63 -18.46
CA SER A 137 -18.87 4.65 -19.44
C SER A 137 -19.00 6.08 -18.88
N GLY A 138 -19.16 6.22 -17.56
CA GLY A 138 -19.34 7.50 -16.86
C GLY A 138 -18.04 8.25 -16.52
N LEU A 139 -16.87 7.74 -16.90
CA LEU A 139 -15.59 8.34 -16.53
C LEU A 139 -15.29 9.66 -17.26
N THR A 140 -15.15 10.73 -16.49
CA THR A 140 -14.65 12.04 -16.94
C THR A 140 -13.12 12.05 -17.04
N ALA A 141 -12.54 13.07 -17.69
CA ALA A 141 -11.09 13.26 -17.74
C ALA A 141 -10.47 13.31 -16.34
N GLU A 142 -11.07 14.05 -15.40
CA GLU A 142 -10.58 14.14 -14.02
C GLU A 142 -10.59 12.79 -13.30
N THR A 143 -11.68 12.01 -13.41
CA THR A 143 -11.76 10.69 -12.76
C THR A 143 -10.73 9.71 -13.32
N LYS A 144 -10.40 9.81 -14.62
CA LYS A 144 -9.32 9.05 -15.25
C LYS A 144 -7.96 9.47 -14.72
N GLU A 145 -7.71 10.77 -14.58
CA GLU A 145 -6.45 11.26 -14.00
C GLU A 145 -6.28 10.81 -12.55
N ILE A 146 -7.35 10.86 -11.74
CA ILE A 146 -7.36 10.37 -10.35
C ILE A 146 -7.05 8.86 -10.30
N ALA A 147 -7.73 8.05 -11.13
CA ALA A 147 -7.51 6.61 -11.18
C ALA A 147 -6.07 6.26 -11.60
N ALA A 148 -5.53 6.97 -12.60
CA ALA A 148 -4.16 6.77 -13.05
C ALA A 148 -3.13 7.18 -11.99
N PHE A 149 -3.36 8.30 -11.30
CA PHE A 149 -2.48 8.82 -10.26
C PHE A 149 -2.32 7.85 -9.10
N TRP A 150 -3.42 7.23 -8.66
CA TRP A 150 -3.43 6.30 -7.54
C TRP A 150 -3.38 4.83 -7.96
N ASP A 151 -3.10 4.49 -9.23
CA ASP A 151 -3.10 3.09 -9.68
C ASP A 151 -2.08 2.25 -8.89
N CYS A 152 -0.85 2.77 -8.78
CA CYS A 152 0.27 2.22 -8.01
C CYS A 152 0.38 0.68 -8.11
N ASN A 153 0.13 0.15 -9.31
CA ASN A 153 0.10 -1.29 -9.59
C ASN A 153 1.39 -1.70 -10.33
N PRO A 154 2.38 -2.29 -9.63
CA PRO A 154 3.63 -2.73 -10.26
C PRO A 154 3.45 -3.95 -11.17
N PHE A 155 2.27 -4.58 -11.19
CA PHE A 155 1.93 -5.71 -12.04
C PHE A 155 1.27 -5.31 -13.37
N ALA A 156 1.02 -4.01 -13.57
CA ALA A 156 0.38 -3.53 -14.80
C ALA A 156 1.27 -3.83 -16.01
N LEU A 157 0.69 -4.42 -17.05
CA LEU A 157 1.38 -4.81 -18.27
C LEU A 157 1.00 -3.88 -19.42
N LYS A 158 1.95 -3.60 -20.30
CA LYS A 158 1.72 -2.94 -21.59
C LYS A 158 2.01 -3.94 -22.70
N ASN A 159 1.10 -4.03 -23.66
CA ASN A 159 1.35 -4.77 -24.89
C ASN A 159 2.27 -3.93 -25.78
N GLU A 160 3.45 -4.45 -26.10
CA GLU A 160 4.32 -3.92 -27.15
C GLU A 160 4.58 -5.03 -28.16
N GLY A 161 3.74 -5.08 -29.20
CA GLY A 161 3.75 -6.18 -30.18
C GLY A 161 3.36 -7.52 -29.54
N HIS A 162 4.25 -8.52 -29.64
CA HIS A 162 4.08 -9.85 -29.04
C HIS A 162 4.53 -9.94 -27.57
N LEU A 163 5.06 -8.85 -26.99
CA LEU A 163 5.60 -8.85 -25.63
C LEU A 163 4.65 -8.17 -24.64
N LEU A 164 4.54 -8.76 -23.45
CA LEU A 164 3.95 -8.14 -22.27
C LEU A 164 5.07 -7.52 -21.43
N ILE A 165 5.12 -6.19 -21.35
CA ILE A 165 6.15 -5.47 -20.61
C ILE A 165 5.54 -4.86 -19.35
N GLY A 166 6.16 -5.09 -18.19
CA GLY A 166 5.75 -4.47 -16.93
C GLY A 166 5.94 -2.96 -16.94
N LEU A 167 4.89 -2.21 -16.58
CA LEU A 167 4.96 -0.78 -16.37
C LEU A 167 5.69 -0.49 -15.05
N LYS A 168 6.72 0.37 -15.09
CA LYS A 168 7.42 0.83 -13.89
C LYS A 168 6.51 1.74 -13.08
N LYS A 169 5.85 1.18 -12.06
CA LYS A 169 5.02 1.89 -11.08
C LYS A 169 5.48 1.55 -9.67
N ILE A 170 5.28 2.47 -8.73
CA ILE A 170 5.44 2.18 -7.29
C ILE A 170 4.24 1.45 -6.73
N SER A 171 4.44 0.81 -5.58
CA SER A 171 3.34 0.31 -4.76
C SER A 171 2.73 1.43 -3.92
N PRO A 172 1.51 1.26 -3.41
CA PRO A 172 0.84 2.33 -2.67
C PRO A 172 1.54 2.62 -1.33
N GLY A 173 2.18 1.61 -0.72
CA GLY A 173 3.02 1.82 0.46
C GLY A 173 4.23 2.72 0.16
N ALA A 174 4.88 2.55 -1.00
CA ALA A 174 5.97 3.42 -1.41
C ALA A 174 5.51 4.85 -1.72
N HIS A 175 4.28 5.03 -2.24
CA HIS A 175 3.68 6.34 -2.45
C HIS A 175 3.51 7.09 -1.12
N TRP A 176 2.90 6.44 -0.13
CA TRP A 176 2.71 7.02 1.20
C TRP A 176 4.00 7.29 1.97
N ILE A 177 5.05 6.48 1.75
CA ILE A 177 6.41 6.78 2.25
C ILE A 177 6.99 8.04 1.56
N GLY A 178 6.69 8.25 0.28
CA GLY A 178 7.02 9.49 -0.44
C GLY A 178 6.29 10.71 0.14
N ILE A 179 4.97 10.60 0.37
CA ILE A 179 4.15 11.65 1.00
C ILE A 179 4.68 12.00 2.40
N THR A 180 5.09 10.99 3.17
CA THR A 180 5.73 11.20 4.48
C THR A 180 6.98 12.07 4.37
N GLY A 181 7.80 11.86 3.33
CA GLY A 181 8.97 12.68 3.03
C GLY A 181 8.63 14.12 2.70
N ILE A 182 7.62 14.32 1.85
CA ILE A 182 7.10 15.65 1.51
C ILE A 182 6.65 16.39 2.77
N ALA A 183 5.92 15.70 3.66
CA ALA A 183 5.44 16.29 4.90
C ALA A 183 6.59 16.68 5.84
N CYS A 184 7.54 15.76 6.09
CA CYS A 184 8.72 16.03 6.92
C CYS A 184 9.54 17.21 6.38
N GLN A 185 9.79 17.26 5.08
CA GLN A 185 10.53 18.35 4.44
C GLN A 185 9.79 19.68 4.55
N LYS A 186 8.49 19.71 4.23
CA LYS A 186 7.67 20.93 4.29
C LYS A 186 7.60 21.50 5.71
N ALA A 187 7.47 20.63 6.71
CA ALA A 187 7.42 21.03 8.12
C ALA A 187 8.81 21.25 8.74
N LYS A 188 9.90 21.09 7.96
CA LYS A 188 11.29 21.23 8.42
C LYS A 188 11.59 20.39 9.68
N VAL A 189 11.06 19.17 9.70
CA VAL A 189 11.22 18.24 10.82
C VAL A 189 12.68 17.83 10.94
N ASP A 190 13.22 17.81 12.16
CA ASP A 190 14.60 17.37 12.39
C ASP A 190 14.79 15.87 12.04
N PHE A 191 16.05 15.44 11.98
CA PHE A 191 16.39 14.08 11.58
C PHE A 191 15.78 13.01 12.49
N SER A 192 15.88 13.19 13.81
CA SER A 192 15.42 12.20 14.80
C SER A 192 13.90 12.03 14.73
N LYS A 193 13.17 13.14 14.63
CA LYS A 193 11.72 13.13 14.52
C LYS A 193 11.26 12.62 13.16
N THR A 194 11.95 12.97 12.07
CA THR A 194 11.71 12.39 10.73
C THR A 194 11.86 10.88 10.77
N LEU A 195 12.92 10.36 11.39
CA LEU A 195 13.14 8.93 11.54
C LEU A 195 12.01 8.25 12.33
N GLN A 196 11.55 8.86 13.42
CA GLN A 196 10.42 8.35 14.19
C GLN A 196 9.14 8.26 13.34
N ILE A 197 8.78 9.33 12.62
CA ILE A 197 7.58 9.37 11.78
C ILE A 197 7.65 8.31 10.69
N TYR A 198 8.79 8.20 9.98
CA TYR A 198 8.99 7.16 8.96
C TYR A 198 8.88 5.76 9.53
N THR A 199 9.44 5.50 10.71
CA THR A 199 9.34 4.20 11.38
C THR A 199 7.89 3.84 11.68
N VAL A 200 7.12 4.77 12.27
CA VAL A 200 5.70 4.53 12.60
C VAL A 200 4.87 4.33 11.34
N VAL A 201 5.06 5.14 10.30
CA VAL A 201 4.34 4.97 9.03
C VAL A 201 4.70 3.63 8.38
N ALA A 202 5.98 3.27 8.29
CA ALA A 202 6.39 2.02 7.66
C ALA A 202 5.86 0.78 8.39
N THR A 203 5.90 0.78 9.73
CA THR A 203 5.39 -0.33 10.54
C THR A 203 3.85 -0.37 10.56
N GLY A 204 3.18 0.77 10.60
CA GLY A 204 1.72 0.87 10.47
C GLY A 204 1.22 0.42 9.09
N LEU A 205 1.95 0.73 8.02
CA LEU A 205 1.69 0.20 6.69
C LEU A 205 1.79 -1.33 6.68
N THR A 206 2.83 -1.92 7.29
CA THR A 206 2.97 -3.38 7.38
C THR A 206 1.76 -4.03 8.07
N ASP A 207 1.34 -3.51 9.22
CA ASP A 207 0.18 -4.04 9.96
C ASP A 207 -1.12 -3.92 9.16
N SER A 208 -1.29 -2.78 8.49
CA SER A 208 -2.44 -2.53 7.62
C SER A 208 -2.48 -3.50 6.42
N PHE A 209 -1.33 -3.80 5.81
CA PHE A 209 -1.21 -4.82 4.77
C PHE A 209 -1.55 -6.22 5.31
N ILE A 210 -1.02 -6.60 6.47
CA ILE A 210 -1.30 -7.89 7.13
C ILE A 210 -2.81 -8.05 7.37
N SER A 211 -3.46 -7.04 7.95
CA SER A 211 -4.91 -7.05 8.21
C SER A 211 -5.73 -7.07 6.92
N CYS A 212 -5.35 -6.29 5.90
CA CYS A 212 -6.06 -6.27 4.64
C CYS A 212 -5.97 -7.62 3.89
N TRP A 213 -4.78 -8.24 3.88
CA TRP A 213 -4.59 -9.52 3.22
C TRP A 213 -5.29 -10.68 3.93
N ASP A 214 -5.41 -10.63 5.26
CA ASP A 214 -6.24 -11.56 6.03
C ASP A 214 -7.70 -11.54 5.54
N GLU A 215 -8.26 -10.37 5.29
CA GLU A 215 -9.64 -10.26 4.80
C GLU A 215 -9.79 -10.64 3.32
N LYS A 216 -8.79 -10.30 2.47
CA LYS A 216 -8.76 -10.69 1.05
C LYS A 216 -8.87 -12.19 0.86
N TYR A 217 -8.03 -12.94 1.56
CA TYR A 217 -7.99 -14.40 1.43
C TYR A 217 -8.99 -15.12 2.34
N ARG A 218 -9.70 -14.41 3.22
CA ARG A 218 -10.88 -14.93 3.94
C ARG A 218 -12.13 -14.82 3.08
N SER A 219 -12.45 -13.61 2.62
CA SER A 219 -13.66 -13.36 1.83
C SER A 219 -13.58 -13.93 0.42
N ASN A 220 -12.35 -14.00 -0.14
CA ASN A 220 -12.06 -14.46 -1.48
C ASN A 220 -12.96 -13.80 -2.54
N ARG A 221 -13.37 -12.55 -2.35
CA ARG A 221 -14.40 -11.95 -3.19
C ARG A 221 -13.94 -11.76 -4.64
N ILE A 222 -14.82 -12.11 -5.57
CA ILE A 222 -14.70 -11.87 -7.02
C ILE A 222 -14.41 -10.39 -7.35
N ARG A 223 -13.66 -10.15 -8.43
CA ARG A 223 -13.37 -8.81 -8.95
C ARG A 223 -14.49 -8.29 -9.86
N PRO A 224 -14.68 -6.96 -9.98
CA PRO A 224 -15.74 -6.42 -10.81
C PRO A 224 -15.66 -6.85 -12.27
N GLU A 225 -14.47 -6.91 -12.90
CA GLU A 225 -14.38 -7.31 -14.30
C GLU A 225 -14.94 -8.71 -14.57
N THR A 226 -14.71 -9.66 -13.66
CA THR A 226 -15.21 -11.02 -13.81
C THR A 226 -16.72 -11.04 -13.63
N ALA A 227 -17.23 -10.35 -12.61
CA ALA A 227 -18.67 -10.29 -12.35
C ALA A 227 -19.44 -9.54 -13.46
N VAL A 228 -18.91 -8.41 -13.96
CA VAL A 228 -19.52 -7.63 -15.04
C VAL A 228 -19.56 -8.46 -16.33
N ARG A 229 -18.45 -9.11 -16.70
CA ARG A 229 -18.42 -9.94 -17.91
C ARG A 229 -19.37 -11.12 -17.86
N ASN A 230 -19.55 -11.70 -16.67
CA ASN A 230 -20.45 -12.85 -16.50
C ASN A 230 -21.93 -12.45 -16.47
N LEU A 231 -22.27 -11.26 -15.95
CA LEU A 231 -23.66 -10.92 -15.61
C LEU A 231 -24.26 -9.74 -16.40
N ILE A 232 -23.42 -8.91 -17.02
CA ILE A 232 -23.87 -7.66 -17.68
C ILE A 232 -23.34 -7.57 -19.11
N ASP A 233 -22.03 -7.55 -19.31
CA ASP A 233 -21.39 -7.26 -20.60
C ASP A 233 -20.07 -8.01 -20.74
N PRO A 234 -20.00 -9.08 -21.56
CA PRO A 234 -18.81 -9.92 -21.71
C PRO A 234 -17.60 -9.18 -22.31
N ASN A 235 -17.81 -8.02 -22.95
CA ASN A 235 -16.75 -7.24 -23.58
C ASN A 235 -16.22 -6.12 -22.69
N TRP A 236 -16.82 -5.89 -21.52
CA TRP A 236 -16.42 -4.80 -20.64
C TRP A 236 -14.98 -4.94 -20.15
N LYS A 237 -14.28 -3.80 -20.06
CA LYS A 237 -12.93 -3.71 -19.53
C LYS A 237 -12.86 -2.58 -18.50
N PRO A 238 -12.26 -2.83 -17.32
CA PRO A 238 -11.99 -1.77 -16.36
C PRO A 238 -10.95 -0.79 -16.93
N MET A 239 -10.97 0.44 -16.44
CA MET A 239 -9.99 1.45 -16.81
C MET A 239 -8.57 1.06 -16.37
N LEU A 240 -8.44 0.52 -15.15
CA LEU A 240 -7.18 0.01 -14.62
C LEU A 240 -7.13 -1.51 -14.75
N GLN A 241 -5.94 -2.07 -15.00
CA GLN A 241 -5.77 -3.52 -14.96
C GLN A 241 -5.98 -4.04 -13.54
N THR A 242 -6.81 -5.08 -13.41
CA THR A 242 -7.12 -5.69 -12.12
C THR A 242 -5.87 -6.31 -11.49
N PRO A 243 -5.52 -5.90 -10.26
CA PRO A 243 -4.41 -6.52 -9.55
C PRO A 243 -4.68 -7.99 -9.18
N PRO A 244 -3.65 -8.86 -9.15
CA PRO A 244 -3.81 -10.32 -9.02
C PRO A 244 -4.00 -10.79 -7.57
N PHE A 245 -5.08 -10.33 -6.94
CA PHE A 245 -5.51 -10.74 -5.60
C PHE A 245 -7.01 -10.46 -5.41
N PRO A 246 -7.67 -11.13 -4.43
CA PRO A 246 -9.09 -10.95 -4.15
C PRO A 246 -9.51 -9.50 -3.89
N GLU A 247 -10.78 -9.21 -4.17
CA GLU A 247 -11.33 -7.85 -4.16
C GLU A 247 -11.43 -7.29 -2.74
N TYR A 248 -12.10 -8.00 -1.83
CA TYR A 248 -12.55 -7.40 -0.59
C TYR A 248 -11.54 -7.56 0.54
N MET A 249 -11.12 -6.51 1.24
CA MET A 249 -11.44 -5.09 1.06
C MET A 249 -10.32 -4.38 0.27
N SER A 250 -10.57 -3.14 -0.18
CA SER A 250 -9.60 -2.37 -0.96
C SER A 250 -8.33 -2.08 -0.16
N GLY A 251 -7.19 -2.59 -0.65
CA GLY A 251 -5.88 -2.35 -0.03
C GLY A 251 -5.47 -0.89 -0.07
N HIS A 252 -5.77 -0.19 -1.17
CA HIS A 252 -5.51 1.25 -1.27
C HIS A 252 -6.30 2.03 -0.24
N SER A 253 -7.60 1.73 -0.09
CA SER A 253 -8.46 2.40 0.88
C SER A 253 -7.96 2.14 2.31
N HIS A 254 -7.63 0.88 2.63
CA HIS A 254 -7.13 0.51 3.95
C HIS A 254 -5.84 1.26 4.30
N ILE A 255 -4.77 1.05 3.54
CA ILE A 255 -3.46 1.56 3.94
C ILE A 255 -3.38 3.09 3.88
N SER A 256 -4.15 3.70 2.98
CA SER A 256 -4.19 5.16 2.83
C SER A 256 -4.84 5.79 4.05
N SER A 257 -5.96 5.24 4.52
CA SER A 257 -6.64 5.74 5.71
C SER A 257 -5.83 5.49 6.99
N THR A 258 -5.16 4.34 7.11
CA THR A 258 -4.22 4.10 8.23
C THR A 258 -3.11 5.15 8.24
N THR A 259 -2.47 5.37 7.09
CA THR A 259 -1.33 6.30 7.01
C THR A 259 -1.76 7.75 7.17
N ALA A 260 -2.89 8.15 6.59
CA ALA A 260 -3.44 9.47 6.76
C ALA A 260 -3.76 9.77 8.23
N THR A 261 -4.28 8.79 8.98
CA THR A 261 -4.54 8.93 10.41
C THR A 261 -3.23 9.17 11.19
N ILE A 262 -2.20 8.36 10.93
CA ILE A 262 -0.87 8.50 11.55
C ILE A 262 -0.22 9.86 11.22
N LEU A 263 -0.26 10.27 9.96
CA LEU A 263 0.32 11.55 9.53
C LEU A 263 -0.47 12.74 10.08
N THR A 264 -1.79 12.64 10.14
CA THR A 264 -2.65 13.67 10.75
C THR A 264 -2.33 13.84 12.23
N TYR A 265 -2.05 12.74 12.95
CA TYR A 265 -1.56 12.84 14.33
C TYR A 265 -0.26 13.65 14.42
N PHE A 266 0.75 13.33 13.61
CA PHE A 266 2.05 14.01 13.72
C PHE A 266 2.04 15.47 13.25
N PHE A 267 1.34 15.78 12.16
CA PHE A 267 1.43 17.07 11.48
C PHE A 267 0.21 17.99 11.70
N GLY A 268 -0.84 17.47 12.33
CA GLY A 268 -2.12 18.13 12.49
C GLY A 268 -3.05 17.92 11.29
N ASP A 269 -4.33 18.21 11.51
CA ASP A 269 -5.33 18.25 10.45
C ASP A 269 -5.10 19.45 9.52
N ASN A 270 -5.64 19.39 8.30
CA ASN A 270 -5.51 20.43 7.28
C ASN A 270 -4.06 20.76 6.86
N PHE A 271 -3.16 19.78 7.00
CA PHE A 271 -1.80 19.88 6.46
C PHE A 271 -1.82 19.83 4.92
N SER A 272 -1.72 21.00 4.28
CA SER A 272 -1.73 21.10 2.82
C SER A 272 -0.36 20.83 2.20
N TYR A 273 -0.33 20.03 1.14
CA TYR A 273 0.89 19.67 0.42
C TYR A 273 0.63 19.47 -1.08
N LYS A 274 1.71 19.52 -1.85
CA LYS A 274 1.72 19.12 -3.27
C LYS A 274 2.39 17.75 -3.31
N ASP A 275 1.66 16.75 -3.76
CA ASP A 275 2.16 15.41 -4.00
C ASP A 275 2.80 15.35 -5.38
N ASP A 276 4.12 15.21 -5.42
CA ASP A 276 4.93 15.05 -6.63
C ASP A 276 5.63 13.68 -6.71
N VAL A 277 5.21 12.71 -5.88
CA VAL A 277 5.84 11.38 -5.79
C VAL A 277 5.79 10.65 -7.14
N GLU A 278 4.69 10.81 -7.87
CA GLU A 278 4.43 10.15 -9.14
C GLU A 278 5.06 10.89 -10.36
N ASN A 279 5.68 12.06 -10.17
CA ASN A 279 6.35 12.80 -11.26
C ASN A 279 7.43 11.96 -11.94
N LYS A 280 8.21 11.20 -11.17
CA LYS A 280 9.25 10.31 -11.69
C LYS A 280 8.71 9.10 -12.45
N TYR A 281 7.39 8.87 -12.40
CA TYR A 281 6.67 7.83 -13.15
C TYR A 281 5.78 8.43 -14.26
N GLY A 282 5.97 9.71 -14.58
CA GLY A 282 5.35 10.39 -15.72
C GLY A 282 3.97 10.98 -15.46
N LEU A 283 3.53 11.06 -14.20
CA LEU A 283 2.24 11.65 -13.83
C LEU A 283 2.42 13.06 -13.26
N LYS A 284 1.39 13.91 -13.39
CA LYS A 284 1.42 15.28 -12.87
C LYS A 284 1.22 15.29 -11.35
N SER A 285 1.84 16.26 -10.69
CA SER A 285 1.65 16.48 -9.26
C SER A 285 0.21 16.88 -8.93
N ARG A 286 -0.31 16.44 -7.78
CA ARG A 286 -1.64 16.81 -7.28
C ARG A 286 -1.53 17.59 -5.97
N LYS A 287 -2.51 18.43 -5.66
CA LYS A 287 -2.53 19.24 -4.43
C LYS A 287 -3.60 18.73 -3.49
N PHE A 288 -3.24 18.52 -2.22
CA PHE A 288 -4.15 18.06 -1.19
C PHE A 288 -4.20 19.06 -0.04
N LYS A 289 -5.40 19.24 0.52
CA LYS A 289 -5.63 20.10 1.69
C LYS A 289 -5.34 19.39 3.02
N SER A 290 -5.41 18.06 3.05
CA SER A 290 -5.05 17.22 4.18
C SER A 290 -4.70 15.81 3.70
N PHE A 291 -4.04 15.01 4.55
CA PHE A 291 -3.81 13.59 4.28
C PHE A 291 -5.11 12.80 4.15
N ASN A 292 -6.15 13.18 4.91
CA ASN A 292 -7.47 12.57 4.82
C ASN A 292 -8.09 12.79 3.44
N LYS A 293 -7.96 13.99 2.85
CA LYS A 293 -8.41 14.22 1.47
C LYS A 293 -7.62 13.43 0.43
N ALA A 294 -6.31 13.25 0.63
CA ALA A 294 -5.53 12.37 -0.23
C ALA A 294 -5.98 10.90 -0.10
N ALA A 295 -6.24 10.42 1.11
CA ALA A 295 -6.72 9.06 1.35
C ALA A 295 -8.13 8.81 0.80
N GLU A 296 -9.04 9.79 0.92
CA GLU A 296 -10.36 9.75 0.29
C GLU A 296 -10.24 9.65 -1.24
N GLU A 297 -9.37 10.46 -1.86
CA GLU A 297 -9.12 10.41 -3.30
C GLU A 297 -8.49 9.08 -3.73
N ALA A 298 -7.51 8.58 -2.99
CA ALA A 298 -6.90 7.27 -3.20
C ALA A 298 -7.92 6.13 -3.10
N ALA A 299 -8.86 6.21 -2.16
CA ALA A 299 -9.91 5.22 -1.97
C ALA A 299 -10.90 5.22 -3.15
N ILE A 300 -11.44 6.38 -3.52
CA ILE A 300 -12.44 6.48 -4.60
C ILE A 300 -11.83 6.23 -5.99
N SER A 301 -10.53 6.48 -6.17
CA SER A 301 -9.80 6.17 -7.40
C SER A 301 -9.98 4.72 -7.86
N ARG A 302 -10.19 3.79 -6.91
CA ARG A 302 -10.35 2.36 -7.20
C ARG A 302 -11.71 2.03 -7.81
N TYR A 303 -12.72 2.83 -7.50
CA TYR A 303 -14.02 2.77 -8.14
C TYR A 303 -13.94 3.31 -9.57
N TYR A 304 -13.29 4.47 -9.75
CA TYR A 304 -13.02 5.03 -11.09
C TYR A 304 -12.16 4.09 -11.94
N GLY A 305 -11.25 3.35 -11.31
CA GLY A 305 -10.46 2.33 -11.98
C GLY A 305 -11.25 1.09 -12.43
N GLY A 306 -12.49 0.91 -11.98
CA GLY A 306 -13.33 -0.24 -12.32
C GLY A 306 -12.96 -1.55 -11.61
N ILE A 307 -12.19 -1.49 -10.52
CA ILE A 307 -11.52 -2.68 -9.93
C ILE A 307 -11.92 -2.98 -8.48
N HIS A 308 -12.75 -2.13 -7.88
CA HIS A 308 -13.30 -2.32 -6.55
C HIS A 308 -14.78 -1.90 -6.46
N PHE A 309 -15.54 -2.60 -5.64
CA PHE A 309 -16.92 -2.23 -5.29
C PHE A 309 -16.91 -1.14 -4.19
N LYS A 310 -17.97 -0.33 -4.12
CA LYS A 310 -18.09 0.75 -3.11
C LYS A 310 -17.99 0.23 -1.68
N ASP A 311 -18.59 -0.92 -1.37
CA ASP A 311 -18.51 -1.50 -0.03
C ASP A 311 -17.10 -1.98 0.33
N GLY A 312 -16.32 -2.49 -0.63
CA GLY A 312 -14.90 -2.82 -0.45
C GLY A 312 -14.02 -1.59 -0.20
N ILE A 313 -14.38 -0.45 -0.77
CA ILE A 313 -13.71 0.85 -0.57
C ILE A 313 -14.06 1.42 0.80
N GLU A 314 -15.35 1.57 1.11
CA GLU A 314 -15.86 2.18 2.34
C GLU A 314 -15.43 1.40 3.58
N ASN A 315 -15.57 0.08 3.56
CA ASN A 315 -15.13 -0.74 4.69
C ASN A 315 -13.60 -0.74 4.79
N GLY A 316 -12.89 -0.58 3.67
CA GLY A 316 -11.46 -0.41 3.71
C GLY A 316 -11.00 0.85 4.41
N VAL A 317 -11.66 1.98 4.12
CA VAL A 317 -11.44 3.24 4.86
C VAL A 317 -11.74 3.03 6.34
N LYS A 318 -12.90 2.46 6.69
CA LYS A 318 -13.32 2.27 8.09
C LYS A 318 -12.32 1.45 8.90
N VAL A 319 -11.85 0.33 8.36
CA VAL A 319 -10.87 -0.53 9.06
C VAL A 319 -9.50 0.16 9.13
N GLY A 320 -9.08 0.84 8.07
CA GLY A 320 -7.81 1.58 8.07
C GLY A 320 -7.76 2.70 9.09
N VAL A 321 -8.85 3.47 9.24
CA VAL A 321 -8.96 4.49 10.30
C VAL A 321 -8.82 3.84 11.67
N LYS A 322 -9.52 2.73 11.95
CA LYS A 322 -9.43 2.04 13.25
C LYS A 322 -8.02 1.57 13.59
N ILE A 323 -7.28 1.03 12.61
CA ILE A 323 -5.87 0.65 12.82
C ILE A 323 -5.01 1.89 13.05
N GLY A 324 -5.21 2.95 12.28
CA GLY A 324 -4.51 4.22 12.47
C GLY A 324 -4.73 4.80 13.86
N GLU A 325 -5.97 4.83 14.34
CA GLU A 325 -6.34 5.31 15.68
C GLU A 325 -5.73 4.43 16.77
N TYR A 326 -5.76 3.10 16.61
CA TYR A 326 -5.09 2.18 17.53
C TYR A 326 -3.59 2.46 17.63
N ILE A 327 -2.91 2.63 16.50
CA ILE A 327 -1.48 2.99 16.48
C ILE A 327 -1.27 4.34 17.17
N VAL A 328 -2.09 5.36 16.88
CA VAL A 328 -1.99 6.67 17.54
C VAL A 328 -2.14 6.56 19.06
N ASN A 329 -3.08 5.74 19.55
CA ASN A 329 -3.25 5.50 20.98
C ASN A 329 -2.01 4.85 21.59
N GLU A 330 -1.40 3.87 20.92
CA GLU A 330 -0.14 3.26 21.34
C GLU A 330 1.00 4.29 21.40
N LEU A 331 1.08 5.20 20.43
CA LEU A 331 2.08 6.29 20.44
C LEU A 331 1.87 7.22 21.64
N GLN A 332 0.61 7.61 21.91
CA GLN A 332 0.27 8.47 23.03
C GLN A 332 0.57 7.81 24.39
N ALA A 333 0.21 6.52 24.55
CA ALA A 333 0.53 5.74 25.75
C ALA A 333 2.05 5.67 26.00
N ASN A 334 2.84 5.59 24.93
CA ASN A 334 4.30 5.62 24.97
C ASN A 334 4.91 7.04 24.93
N LYS A 335 4.10 8.08 25.18
CA LYS A 335 4.51 9.50 25.26
C LYS A 335 5.20 10.03 23.98
N ILE A 336 4.93 9.42 22.82
CA ILE A 336 5.38 9.90 21.52
C ILE A 336 4.44 11.02 21.07
N LYS A 337 4.86 12.27 21.25
CA LYS A 337 4.06 13.47 20.98
C LYS A 337 3.98 13.84 19.49
N PRO A 338 2.92 14.54 19.04
CA PRO A 338 2.88 15.18 17.73
C PRO A 338 3.93 16.30 17.59
N LEU A 339 4.04 16.93 16.41
CA LEU A 339 4.96 18.06 16.17
C LEU A 339 4.50 19.38 16.79
N LYS A 340 3.19 19.53 17.01
CA LYS A 340 2.56 20.69 17.64
C LYS A 340 1.72 20.25 18.81
#